data_AF-A0A7X7GLQ5-F1
#
_entry.id   AF-A0A7X7GLQ5-F1
#
_cell.length_a   1.000
_cell.length_b   1.000
_cell.length_c   1.000
_cell.angle_alpha   90.00
_cell.angle_beta   90.00
_cell.angle_gamma   90.00
#
_symmetry.space_group_name_H-M   'P 1'
#
loop_
_entity.id
_entity.type
_entity.pdbx_description
1 polymer ?
#
loop_
_entity_poly.entity_id
_entity_poly.type
_entity_poly.pdbx_seq_one_letter_code
_entity_poly.pdbx_strand_id
1 'polypeptide(L)'
;MTESADPTEWAPTPGRLPGSPAQDGRLKLFTFATAEKRVEYLWVLRAFDNARANYVVLLHAAEVARILEKIAADDPSGLLSPAEIGPLLEQLHAWEVLERSYDGTRAATLAEYRNRHFVYQFSQGGYQTFRAVEGVLAARSDEASLSRLALPDLLDDLLDLAAANRSGDEDGVYRKLGRLDATLSDIATRASHFYLTLGDLVRTTEITPESFLSHKDALLSHMREFSSDLARYTPKIADAIASVEATGTQEMLRRAARSDERVFLPFAERLEDWTARWSGVTKWFVAEQSRRSESERLGDGTMSAISAVLALLRRVTETRKGGVSRESQLRHLAGWFAATPSETAAHALFQAVFDLGRPRHLSVVHPDADLIPDSRSWWEAPPIEISRTLAETGRPPSPGLPARVQRNDGGVRRLREEQLRKQRARASAARSLADGGPYERTLDEAETDVLLSLLNIALTARVPVSGRTEKASGSENGVKLTLSPHDESTTVRTARGSLHLDGLRVSIR
;
A
#
# COMPACT_ATOMS: atom_id res chain seq x y z
N MET A 1 -9.65 24.38 43.08
CA MET A 1 -8.79 23.23 43.37
C MET A 1 -9.10 22.17 42.33
N THR A 2 -8.32 22.21 41.26
CA THR A 2 -8.41 21.37 40.07
C THR A 2 -7.02 20.80 39.91
N GLU A 3 -6.85 19.52 40.20
CA GLU A 3 -5.58 18.83 40.07
C GLU A 3 -5.66 17.89 38.87
N SER A 4 -4.81 18.20 37.89
CA SER A 4 -4.69 17.58 36.58
C SER A 4 -3.94 16.26 36.73
N ALA A 5 -4.52 15.16 36.24
CA ALA A 5 -3.84 13.88 36.15
C ALA A 5 -2.90 13.86 34.93
N ASP A 6 -1.63 13.58 35.18
CA ASP A 6 -0.57 13.37 34.19
C ASP A 6 -0.85 12.11 33.34
N PRO A 7 -0.80 12.19 31.99
CA PRO A 7 -0.81 11.02 31.13
C PRO A 7 0.61 10.72 30.65
N THR A 8 1.36 9.88 31.36
CA THR A 8 2.64 9.37 30.84
C THR A 8 2.96 7.98 31.40
N GLU A 9 2.31 6.94 30.87
CA GLU A 9 2.82 5.57 31.03
C GLU A 9 2.34 4.64 29.89
N TRP A 10 2.83 4.93 28.68
CA TRP A 10 3.02 3.91 27.64
C TRP A 10 4.39 4.15 27.02
N ALA A 11 5.44 3.66 27.69
CA ALA A 11 6.74 3.51 27.07
C ALA A 11 6.85 2.05 26.60
N PRO A 12 6.90 1.77 25.29
CA PRO A 12 7.30 0.45 24.82
C PRO A 12 8.72 0.18 25.29
N THR A 13 8.96 -1.03 25.81
CA THR A 13 10.30 -1.53 26.14
C THR A 13 11.23 -1.22 24.96
N PRO A 14 12.32 -0.43 25.15
CA PRO A 14 13.19 -0.10 24.03
C PRO A 14 13.88 -1.38 23.57
N GLY A 15 13.41 -1.93 22.45
CA GLY A 15 14.23 -2.82 21.63
C GLY A 15 15.58 -2.15 21.42
N ARG A 16 16.66 -2.89 21.67
CA ARG A 16 18.05 -2.43 21.53
C ARG A 16 18.20 -1.51 20.32
N LEU A 17 18.44 -0.21 20.58
CA LEU A 17 18.67 0.78 19.54
C LEU A 17 19.82 0.31 18.62
N PRO A 18 19.70 0.48 17.29
CA PRO A 18 20.81 0.26 16.37
C PRO A 18 21.91 1.32 16.61
N GLY A 19 23.17 0.89 16.66
CA GLY A 19 24.35 1.76 16.77
C GLY A 19 25.14 1.66 18.09
N SER A 20 24.99 0.59 18.87
CA SER A 20 25.90 0.36 20.01
C SER A 20 27.30 0.00 19.49
N PRO A 21 28.41 0.46 20.11
CA PRO A 21 29.77 0.06 19.73
C PRO A 21 29.98 -1.47 19.75
N ALA A 22 29.19 -2.21 20.53
CA ALA A 22 29.17 -3.67 20.53
C ALA A 22 28.50 -4.26 19.27
N GLN A 23 27.53 -3.57 18.67
CA GLN A 23 26.92 -3.96 17.38
C GLN A 23 27.87 -3.62 16.22
N ASP A 24 28.52 -2.47 16.24
CA ASP A 24 29.54 -2.09 15.25
C ASP A 24 30.73 -3.05 15.26
N GLY A 25 31.15 -3.50 16.46
CA GLY A 25 32.15 -4.57 16.60
C GLY A 25 31.73 -5.87 15.93
N ARG A 26 30.45 -6.27 16.02
CA ARG A 26 29.93 -7.47 15.36
C ARG A 26 29.87 -7.34 13.84
N LEU A 27 29.64 -6.14 13.31
CA LEU A 27 29.66 -5.91 11.86
C LEU A 27 31.08 -6.05 11.27
N LYS A 28 32.13 -5.81 12.06
CA LYS A 28 33.53 -6.05 11.64
C LYS A 28 33.83 -7.52 11.33
N LEU A 29 33.04 -8.46 11.85
CA LEU A 29 33.19 -9.88 11.51
C LEU A 29 33.02 -10.14 10.00
N PHE A 30 32.32 -9.27 9.26
CA PHE A 30 32.14 -9.40 7.81
C PHE A 30 33.34 -8.94 6.98
N THR A 31 34.39 -8.37 7.59
CA THR A 31 35.52 -7.77 6.87
C THR A 31 36.25 -8.78 5.96
N PHE A 32 36.31 -10.07 6.32
CA PHE A 32 36.95 -11.07 5.45
C PHE A 32 36.25 -11.23 4.09
N ALA A 33 34.95 -10.95 4.00
CA ALA A 33 34.17 -11.09 2.77
C ALA A 33 34.45 -9.98 1.75
N THR A 34 34.94 -8.82 2.20
CA THR A 34 35.24 -7.64 1.36
C THR A 34 36.73 -7.32 1.25
N ALA A 35 37.59 -8.08 1.92
CA ALA A 35 39.04 -7.90 1.89
C ALA A 35 39.66 -8.29 0.53
N GLU A 36 40.91 -7.86 0.30
CA GLU A 36 41.64 -8.15 -0.94
C GLU A 36 41.80 -9.67 -1.15
N LYS A 37 42.24 -10.40 -0.11
CA LYS A 37 42.40 -11.86 -0.08
C LYS A 37 41.11 -12.62 0.30
N ARG A 38 39.94 -12.09 -0.06
CA ARG A 38 38.63 -12.67 0.32
C ARG A 38 38.46 -14.13 -0.10
N VAL A 39 39.01 -14.52 -1.25
CA VAL A 39 38.85 -15.86 -1.81
C VAL A 39 39.61 -16.87 -0.94
N GLU A 40 40.84 -16.52 -0.57
CA GLU A 40 41.71 -17.32 0.28
C GLU A 40 41.16 -17.43 1.71
N TYR A 41 40.62 -16.33 2.26
CA TYR A 41 39.92 -16.38 3.55
C TYR A 41 38.72 -17.31 3.50
N LEU A 42 37.89 -17.25 2.45
CA LEU A 42 36.74 -18.14 2.30
C LEU A 42 37.15 -19.60 2.22
N TRP A 43 38.21 -19.92 1.46
CA TRP A 43 38.75 -21.28 1.39
C TRP A 43 39.21 -21.78 2.76
N VAL A 44 39.99 -20.98 3.49
CA VAL A 44 40.41 -21.33 4.86
C VAL A 44 39.19 -21.59 5.75
N LEU A 45 38.19 -20.72 5.74
CA LEU A 45 36.97 -20.90 6.55
C LEU A 45 36.13 -22.12 6.13
N ARG A 46 36.07 -22.45 4.82
CA ARG A 46 35.45 -23.69 4.33
C ARG A 46 36.17 -24.94 4.82
N ALA A 47 37.49 -24.89 5.00
CA ALA A 47 38.22 -25.99 5.61
C ALA A 47 37.83 -26.20 7.08
N PHE A 48 37.60 -25.11 7.84
CA PHE A 48 37.05 -25.21 9.20
C PHE A 48 35.61 -25.74 9.21
N ASP A 49 34.76 -25.31 8.27
CA ASP A 49 33.38 -25.81 8.17
C ASP A 49 33.35 -27.30 7.81
N ASN A 50 34.22 -27.73 6.88
CA ASN A 50 34.40 -29.14 6.54
C ASN A 50 34.89 -29.96 7.74
N ALA A 51 35.87 -29.47 8.50
CA ALA A 51 36.32 -30.14 9.71
C ALA A 51 35.20 -30.26 10.74
N ARG A 52 34.43 -29.19 10.95
CA ARG A 52 33.30 -29.15 11.88
C ARG A 52 32.20 -30.12 11.47
N ALA A 53 31.89 -30.23 10.18
CA ALA A 53 30.96 -31.22 9.64
C ALA A 53 31.42 -32.67 9.91
N ASN A 54 32.73 -32.87 10.07
CA ASN A 54 33.36 -34.13 10.47
C ASN A 54 33.69 -34.20 11.98
N TYR A 55 33.06 -33.36 12.80
CA TYR A 55 33.19 -33.31 14.27
C TYR A 55 34.58 -32.93 14.80
N VAL A 56 35.44 -32.33 13.97
CA VAL A 56 36.74 -31.78 14.37
C VAL A 56 36.62 -30.27 14.55
N VAL A 57 36.92 -29.78 15.76
CA VAL A 57 36.68 -28.36 16.14
C VAL A 57 37.94 -27.50 16.08
N LEU A 58 39.08 -28.05 16.44
CA LEU A 58 40.37 -27.37 16.50
C LEU A 58 41.25 -27.80 15.33
N LEU A 59 41.83 -26.85 14.61
CA LEU A 59 42.74 -27.12 13.50
C LEU A 59 44.05 -26.36 13.61
N HIS A 60 45.14 -26.99 13.19
CA HIS A 60 46.39 -26.30 12.86
C HIS A 60 46.47 -25.91 11.38
N ALA A 61 47.39 -25.01 11.04
CA ALA A 61 47.67 -24.59 9.67
C ALA A 61 47.95 -25.78 8.71
N ALA A 62 48.71 -26.79 9.17
CA ALA A 62 48.99 -27.98 8.36
C ALA A 62 47.75 -28.87 8.13
N GLU A 63 46.77 -28.83 9.05
CA GLU A 63 45.53 -29.60 8.93
C GLU A 63 44.55 -28.88 7.99
N VAL A 64 44.50 -27.55 8.05
CA VAL A 64 43.79 -26.70 7.07
C VAL A 64 44.30 -26.98 5.66
N ALA A 65 45.63 -27.00 5.44
CA ALA A 65 46.23 -27.32 4.14
C ALA A 65 45.76 -28.68 3.60
N ARG A 66 45.81 -29.73 4.43
CA ARG A 66 45.36 -31.08 4.06
C ARG A 66 43.87 -31.18 3.76
N ILE A 67 43.04 -30.36 4.40
CA ILE A 67 41.60 -30.31 4.10
C ILE A 67 41.39 -29.59 2.77
N LEU A 68 42.08 -28.47 2.55
CA LEU A 68 42.03 -27.70 1.31
C LEU A 68 42.40 -28.54 0.09
N GLU A 69 43.46 -29.35 0.18
CA GLU A 69 43.84 -30.31 -0.89
C GLU A 69 42.69 -31.24 -1.30
N LYS A 70 41.76 -31.55 -0.37
CA LYS A 70 40.61 -32.42 -0.65
C LYS A 70 39.41 -31.64 -1.18
N ILE A 71 39.14 -30.44 -0.67
CA ILE A 71 37.92 -29.68 -0.96
C ILE A 71 38.06 -28.69 -2.11
N ALA A 72 39.29 -28.24 -2.43
CA ALA A 72 39.54 -27.28 -3.50
C ALA A 72 39.43 -27.89 -4.90
N ALA A 73 39.48 -29.23 -5.02
CA ALA A 73 39.46 -29.95 -6.29
C ALA A 73 40.43 -29.32 -7.32
N ASP A 74 39.90 -28.74 -8.41
CA ASP A 74 40.67 -28.11 -9.50
C ASP A 74 40.80 -26.58 -9.36
N ASP A 75 40.27 -25.96 -8.30
CA ASP A 75 40.35 -24.50 -8.11
C ASP A 75 41.72 -24.10 -7.53
N PRO A 76 42.59 -23.43 -8.32
CA PRO A 76 43.92 -23.05 -7.85
C PRO A 76 43.89 -22.07 -6.68
N SER A 77 42.80 -21.32 -6.51
CA SER A 77 42.64 -20.35 -5.42
C SER A 77 42.45 -21.01 -4.05
N GLY A 78 42.10 -22.31 -4.02
CA GLY A 78 41.97 -23.09 -2.80
C GLY A 78 43.22 -23.89 -2.42
N LEU A 79 44.21 -24.00 -3.31
CA LEU A 79 45.45 -24.74 -3.09
C LEU A 79 46.50 -23.86 -2.39
N LEU A 80 46.33 -23.67 -1.08
CA LEU A 80 47.21 -22.82 -0.26
C LEU A 80 48.27 -23.64 0.48
N SER A 81 49.52 -23.18 0.46
CA SER A 81 50.61 -23.80 1.22
C SER A 81 50.51 -23.50 2.72
N PRO A 82 51.10 -24.33 3.61
CA PRO A 82 51.13 -24.06 5.04
C PRO A 82 51.74 -22.68 5.42
N ALA A 83 52.67 -22.18 4.61
CA ALA A 83 53.30 -20.86 4.81
C ALA A 83 52.34 -19.70 4.49
N GLU A 84 51.43 -19.88 3.53
CA GLU A 84 50.40 -18.90 3.17
C GLU A 84 49.22 -18.91 4.13
N ILE A 85 48.88 -20.08 4.68
CA ILE A 85 47.78 -20.26 5.64
C ILE A 85 48.06 -19.56 6.97
N GLY A 86 49.31 -19.58 7.46
CA GLY A 86 49.70 -18.96 8.74
C GLY A 86 49.25 -17.50 8.87
N PRO A 87 49.66 -16.59 7.96
CA PRO A 87 49.22 -15.20 7.95
C PRO A 87 47.70 -15.03 7.83
N LEU A 88 47.02 -15.90 7.07
CA LEU A 88 45.56 -15.83 6.92
C LEU A 88 44.85 -16.15 8.24
N LEU A 89 45.33 -17.17 8.97
CA LEU A 89 44.80 -17.54 10.29
C LEU A 89 45.03 -16.44 11.33
N GLU A 90 46.20 -15.79 11.31
CA GLU A 90 46.47 -14.65 12.18
C GLU A 90 45.53 -13.48 11.88
N GLN A 91 45.28 -13.17 10.61
CA GLN A 91 44.38 -12.09 10.24
C GLN A 91 42.91 -12.41 10.60
N LEU A 92 42.46 -13.64 10.36
CA LEU A 92 41.12 -14.10 10.76
C LEU A 92 40.94 -14.08 12.28
N HIS A 93 42.02 -14.33 13.03
CA HIS A 93 42.02 -14.16 14.48
C HIS A 93 41.97 -12.68 14.89
N ALA A 94 42.72 -11.80 14.22
CA ALA A 94 42.69 -10.36 14.48
C ALA A 94 41.30 -9.74 14.20
N TRP A 95 40.54 -10.32 13.27
CA TRP A 95 39.14 -9.96 13.02
C TRP A 95 38.14 -10.68 13.92
N GLU A 96 38.59 -11.45 14.92
CA GLU A 96 37.74 -12.20 15.86
C GLU A 96 36.83 -13.25 15.18
N VAL A 97 37.11 -13.62 13.93
CA VAL A 97 36.41 -14.70 13.21
C VAL A 97 36.86 -16.05 13.75
N LEU A 98 38.16 -16.18 14.02
CA LEU A 98 38.77 -17.36 14.64
C LEU A 98 39.29 -17.02 16.05
N GLU A 99 39.09 -17.95 16.97
CA GLU A 99 39.78 -17.96 18.25
C GLU A 99 41.07 -18.75 18.13
N ARG A 100 42.10 -18.26 18.81
CA ARG A 100 43.42 -18.88 18.85
C ARG A 100 43.70 -19.38 20.26
N SER A 101 44.00 -20.67 20.38
CA SER A 101 44.50 -21.25 21.63
C SER A 101 45.85 -21.94 21.40
N TYR A 102 46.58 -22.15 22.48
CA TYR A 102 47.89 -22.78 22.44
C TYR A 102 47.73 -24.27 22.75
N ASP A 103 48.21 -25.12 21.86
CA ASP A 103 48.31 -26.56 22.12
C ASP A 103 49.76 -26.93 22.46
N GLY A 104 50.01 -27.14 23.77
CA GLY A 104 51.32 -27.54 24.28
C GLY A 104 51.61 -29.04 24.19
N THR A 105 50.66 -29.86 23.73
CA THR A 105 50.75 -31.33 23.83
C THR A 105 51.54 -31.99 22.70
N ARG A 106 51.82 -31.25 21.61
CA ARG A 106 52.44 -31.78 20.37
C ARG A 106 53.94 -31.54 20.24
N ALA A 107 54.61 -30.96 21.24
CA ALA A 107 56.04 -30.70 21.16
C ALA A 107 56.86 -31.97 21.47
N ALA A 108 57.30 -32.69 20.43
CA ALA A 108 58.23 -33.81 20.58
C ALA A 108 59.67 -33.33 20.84
N THR A 109 59.99 -32.07 20.51
CA THR A 109 61.31 -31.46 20.73
C THR A 109 61.24 -30.03 21.27
N LEU A 110 62.30 -29.56 21.95
CA LEU A 110 62.41 -28.19 22.47
C LEU A 110 62.39 -27.12 21.36
N ALA A 111 62.81 -27.48 20.14
CA ALA A 111 62.75 -26.63 18.95
C ALA A 111 61.31 -26.49 18.43
N GLU A 112 60.53 -27.57 18.42
CA GLU A 112 59.09 -27.55 18.11
C GLU A 112 58.29 -26.83 19.20
N TYR A 113 58.63 -26.99 20.49
CA TYR A 113 58.02 -26.22 21.58
C TYR A 113 58.20 -24.70 21.43
N ARG A 114 59.32 -24.26 20.83
CA ARG A 114 59.60 -22.84 20.56
C ARG A 114 58.86 -22.30 19.34
N ASN A 115 58.46 -23.16 18.40
CA ASN A 115 57.54 -22.80 17.32
C ASN A 115 56.13 -22.78 17.89
N ARG A 116 55.53 -21.60 17.96
CA ARG A 116 54.23 -21.38 18.61
C ARG A 116 53.12 -22.18 17.89
N HIS A 117 52.87 -23.41 18.33
CA HIS A 117 51.83 -24.28 17.78
C HIS A 117 50.46 -23.81 18.25
N PHE A 118 49.92 -22.84 17.52
CA PHE A 118 48.56 -22.39 17.69
C PHE A 118 47.59 -23.36 17.02
N VAL A 119 46.49 -23.63 17.71
CA VAL A 119 45.27 -24.19 17.12
C VAL A 119 44.23 -23.09 17.02
N TYR A 120 43.39 -23.21 16.01
CA TYR A 120 42.34 -22.26 15.73
C TYR A 120 40.99 -22.98 15.74
N GLN A 121 39.95 -22.25 16.13
CA GLN A 121 38.56 -22.66 15.99
C GLN A 121 37.72 -21.45 15.61
N PHE A 122 36.52 -21.68 15.09
CA PHE A 122 35.57 -20.59 14.93
C PHE A 122 35.19 -19.97 16.28
N SER A 123 35.17 -18.64 16.34
CA SER A 123 34.37 -17.96 17.35
C SER A 123 32.88 -18.13 17.02
N GLN A 124 32.00 -18.02 18.02
CA GLN A 124 30.55 -18.15 17.78
C GLN A 124 30.06 -17.09 16.77
N GLY A 125 30.55 -15.85 16.88
CA GLY A 125 30.23 -14.78 15.94
C GLY A 125 30.79 -15.06 14.54
N GLY A 126 32.06 -15.46 14.46
CA GLY A 126 32.74 -15.76 13.20
C GLY A 126 32.08 -16.89 12.40
N TYR A 127 31.64 -17.96 13.07
CA TYR A 127 30.89 -19.02 12.42
C TYR A 127 29.58 -18.54 11.83
N GLN A 128 28.80 -17.75 12.58
CA GLN A 128 27.52 -17.21 12.10
C GLN A 128 27.73 -16.27 10.91
N THR A 129 28.76 -15.42 10.95
CA THR A 129 29.10 -14.55 9.83
C THR A 129 29.54 -15.34 8.60
N PHE A 130 30.40 -16.36 8.78
CA PHE A 130 30.79 -17.26 7.69
C PHE A 130 29.57 -17.94 7.06
N ARG A 131 28.66 -18.51 7.87
CA ARG A 131 27.43 -19.14 7.39
C ARG A 131 26.52 -18.16 6.65
N ALA A 132 26.43 -16.90 7.10
CA ALA A 132 25.67 -15.87 6.41
C ALA A 132 26.30 -15.52 5.04
N VAL A 133 27.62 -15.36 4.97
CA VAL A 133 28.33 -15.08 3.71
C VAL A 133 28.21 -16.25 2.74
N GLU A 134 28.46 -17.49 3.19
CA GLU A 134 28.27 -18.68 2.36
C GLU A 134 26.81 -18.85 1.95
N GLY A 135 25.85 -18.53 2.81
CA GLY A 135 24.43 -18.53 2.45
C GLY A 135 24.10 -17.57 1.30
N VAL A 136 24.73 -16.38 1.28
CA VAL A 136 24.59 -15.43 0.17
C VAL A 136 25.29 -15.93 -1.10
N LEU A 137 26.48 -16.51 -0.98
CA LEU A 137 27.22 -17.04 -2.13
C LEU A 137 26.58 -18.31 -2.73
N ALA A 138 25.98 -19.14 -1.88
CA ALA A 138 25.29 -20.37 -2.25
C ALA A 138 23.84 -20.13 -2.68
N ALA A 139 23.30 -18.92 -2.55
CA ALA A 139 21.96 -18.57 -2.99
C ALA A 139 21.86 -18.70 -4.52
N ARG A 140 21.58 -19.93 -4.98
CA ARG A 140 21.28 -20.28 -6.36
C ARG A 140 19.78 -20.49 -6.48
N SER A 141 19.24 -20.09 -7.63
CA SER A 141 17.82 -20.22 -7.97
C SER A 141 17.32 -21.68 -8.03
N ASP A 142 18.21 -22.68 -8.04
CA ASP A 142 17.86 -24.06 -8.37
C ASP A 142 17.43 -24.94 -7.16
N GLU A 143 17.56 -24.48 -5.91
CA GLU A 143 17.24 -25.29 -4.71
C GLU A 143 15.92 -24.91 -4.01
N ALA A 144 14.91 -24.53 -4.79
CA ALA A 144 13.57 -24.30 -4.29
C ALA A 144 12.82 -25.64 -4.11
N SER A 145 12.91 -26.27 -2.93
CA SER A 145 12.11 -27.47 -2.59
C SER A 145 11.32 -27.27 -1.30
N LEU A 146 10.01 -27.54 -1.38
CA LEU A 146 9.11 -27.67 -0.23
C LEU A 146 9.28 -29.09 0.35
N SER A 147 9.43 -29.20 1.66
CA SER A 147 9.62 -30.48 2.34
C SER A 147 8.32 -31.28 2.36
N ARG A 148 8.36 -32.54 1.90
CA ARG A 148 7.19 -33.43 1.88
C ARG A 148 6.86 -34.02 3.25
N LEU A 149 7.87 -34.22 4.09
CA LEU A 149 7.72 -34.90 5.38
C LEU A 149 7.44 -33.95 6.54
N ALA A 150 7.64 -32.64 6.35
CA ALA A 150 7.56 -31.68 7.44
C ALA A 150 6.17 -31.57 8.08
N LEU A 151 5.08 -31.64 7.30
CA LEU A 151 3.71 -31.60 7.85
C LEU A 151 3.33 -32.88 8.63
N PRO A 152 3.60 -34.10 8.11
CA PRO A 152 3.50 -35.32 8.92
C PRO A 152 4.32 -35.26 10.21
N ASP A 153 5.58 -34.83 10.13
CA ASP A 153 6.48 -34.76 11.29
C ASP A 153 5.96 -33.78 12.36
N LEU A 154 5.42 -32.62 11.94
CA LEU A 154 4.78 -31.66 12.84
C LEU A 154 3.56 -32.26 13.55
N LEU A 155 2.74 -33.04 12.84
CA LEU A 155 1.59 -33.71 13.43
C LEU A 155 2.03 -34.72 14.50
N ASP A 156 3.02 -35.55 14.18
CA ASP A 156 3.55 -36.55 15.12
C ASP A 156 4.19 -35.88 16.35
N ASP A 157 5.00 -34.82 16.15
CA ASP A 157 5.61 -34.06 17.24
C ASP A 157 4.56 -33.34 18.12
N LEU A 158 3.42 -32.89 17.58
CA LEU A 158 2.32 -32.34 18.36
C LEU A 158 1.59 -33.40 19.20
N LEU A 159 1.36 -34.59 18.64
CA LEU A 159 0.76 -35.70 19.37
C LEU A 159 1.65 -36.16 20.53
N ASP A 160 2.96 -36.29 20.26
CA ASP A 160 3.96 -36.62 21.26
C ASP A 160 4.10 -35.51 22.32
N LEU A 161 4.01 -34.23 21.92
CA LEU A 161 4.01 -33.10 22.86
C LEU A 161 2.83 -33.17 23.82
N ALA A 162 1.62 -33.46 23.32
CA ALA A 162 0.44 -33.62 24.15
C ALA A 162 0.60 -34.79 25.14
N ALA A 163 1.21 -35.89 24.70
CA ALA A 163 1.50 -37.04 25.57
C ALA A 163 2.55 -36.70 26.65
N ALA A 164 3.66 -36.07 26.27
CA ALA A 164 4.71 -35.62 27.18
C ALA A 164 4.13 -34.67 28.25
N ASN A 165 3.32 -33.69 27.85
CA ASN A 165 2.74 -32.75 28.79
C ASN A 165 1.76 -33.43 29.77
N ARG A 166 0.92 -34.38 29.31
CA ARG A 166 0.07 -35.18 30.21
C ARG A 166 0.86 -36.00 31.22
N SER A 167 2.01 -36.53 30.80
CA SER A 167 2.83 -37.43 31.62
C SER A 167 3.72 -36.74 32.66
N GLY A 168 3.93 -35.42 32.56
CA GLY A 168 4.90 -34.75 33.43
C GLY A 168 6.31 -34.59 32.85
N ASP A 169 6.56 -35.09 31.64
CA ASP A 169 7.90 -35.16 31.05
C ASP A 169 8.38 -33.78 30.57
N GLU A 170 9.13 -33.06 31.42
CA GLU A 170 9.63 -31.72 31.12
C GLU A 170 10.62 -31.71 29.93
N ASP A 171 11.53 -32.69 29.87
CA ASP A 171 12.53 -32.80 28.80
C ASP A 171 11.90 -33.22 27.46
N GLY A 172 10.90 -34.09 27.51
CA GLY A 172 10.06 -34.43 26.37
C GLY A 172 9.35 -33.21 25.79
N VAL A 173 8.73 -32.39 26.65
CA VAL A 173 8.08 -31.14 26.26
C VAL A 173 9.06 -30.17 25.61
N TYR A 174 10.22 -29.92 26.24
CA TYR A 174 11.25 -29.02 25.69
C TYR A 174 11.74 -29.46 24.32
N ARG A 175 12.08 -30.75 24.17
CA ARG A 175 12.60 -31.30 22.91
C ARG A 175 11.56 -31.22 21.79
N LYS A 176 10.29 -31.57 22.08
CA LYS A 176 9.22 -31.56 21.08
C LYS A 176 8.85 -30.14 20.66
N LEU A 177 8.72 -29.20 21.60
CA LEU A 177 8.52 -27.78 21.26
C LEU A 177 9.67 -27.22 20.41
N GLY A 178 10.92 -27.55 20.75
CA GLY A 178 12.08 -27.15 19.95
C GLY A 178 12.07 -27.71 18.52
N ARG A 179 11.65 -28.98 18.34
CA ARG A 179 11.51 -29.59 17.00
C ARG A 179 10.37 -28.96 16.20
N LEU A 180 9.25 -28.64 16.83
CA LEU A 180 8.13 -27.96 16.18
C LEU A 180 8.55 -26.58 15.65
N ASP A 181 9.22 -25.78 16.49
CA ASP A 181 9.74 -24.45 16.13
C ASP A 181 10.75 -24.52 14.96
N ALA A 182 11.69 -25.45 15.03
CA ALA A 182 12.69 -25.67 13.98
C ALA A 182 12.06 -26.11 12.66
N THR A 183 11.14 -27.09 12.70
CA THR A 183 10.48 -27.62 11.52
C THR A 183 9.60 -26.56 10.85
N LEU A 184 8.85 -25.79 11.64
CA LEU A 184 8.01 -24.71 11.11
C LEU A 184 8.84 -23.57 10.49
N SER A 185 9.95 -23.20 11.12
CA SER A 185 10.89 -22.20 10.60
C SER A 185 11.53 -22.64 9.28
N ASP A 186 11.86 -23.92 9.14
CA ASP A 186 12.37 -24.51 7.90
C ASP A 186 11.31 -24.48 6.79
N ILE A 187 10.04 -24.85 7.09
CA ILE A 187 8.93 -24.73 6.13
C ILE A 187 8.77 -23.28 5.65
N ALA A 188 8.73 -22.31 6.57
CA ALA A 188 8.53 -20.90 6.24
C ALA A 188 9.65 -20.34 5.35
N THR A 189 10.89 -20.73 5.66
CA THR A 189 12.08 -20.32 4.91
C THR A 189 12.09 -20.92 3.51
N ARG A 190 11.85 -22.23 3.38
CA ARG A 190 11.77 -22.93 2.09
C ARG A 190 10.64 -22.40 1.23
N ALA A 191 9.46 -22.15 1.82
CA ALA A 191 8.33 -21.58 1.11
C ALA A 191 8.65 -20.18 0.57
N SER A 192 9.23 -19.31 1.39
CA SER A 192 9.61 -17.94 0.99
C SER A 192 10.60 -17.96 -0.17
N HIS A 193 11.65 -18.78 -0.08
CA HIS A 193 12.62 -18.95 -1.15
C HIS A 193 11.96 -19.47 -2.43
N PHE A 194 11.12 -20.51 -2.32
CA PHE A 194 10.41 -21.09 -3.45
C PHE A 194 9.57 -20.08 -4.23
N TYR A 195 8.79 -19.24 -3.55
CA TYR A 195 7.96 -18.24 -4.23
C TYR A 195 8.75 -17.08 -4.82
N LEU A 196 9.88 -16.70 -4.21
CA LEU A 196 10.77 -15.70 -4.80
C LEU A 196 11.38 -16.22 -6.10
N THR A 197 11.95 -17.43 -6.07
CA THR A 197 12.48 -18.10 -7.27
C THR A 197 11.44 -18.21 -8.37
N LEU A 198 10.21 -18.61 -8.02
CA LEU A 198 9.13 -18.72 -8.99
C LEU A 198 8.71 -17.35 -9.55
N GLY A 199 8.63 -16.33 -8.69
CA GLY A 199 8.33 -14.96 -9.09
C GLY A 199 9.36 -14.42 -10.09
N ASP A 200 10.64 -14.71 -9.87
CA ASP A 200 11.69 -14.42 -10.84
C ASP A 200 11.51 -15.24 -12.11
N LEU A 201 11.24 -16.54 -12.01
CA LEU A 201 11.01 -17.42 -13.16
C LEU A 201 9.89 -16.91 -14.09
N VAL A 202 8.82 -16.38 -13.52
CA VAL A 202 7.69 -15.80 -14.25
C VAL A 202 8.01 -14.43 -14.84
N ARG A 203 8.88 -13.64 -14.19
CA ARG A 203 9.21 -12.27 -14.58
C ARG A 203 10.37 -12.16 -15.57
N THR A 204 11.39 -12.98 -15.46
CA THR A 204 12.54 -12.92 -16.37
C THR A 204 12.18 -13.47 -17.74
N THR A 205 12.06 -12.57 -18.70
CA THR A 205 11.96 -12.85 -20.15
C THR A 205 13.19 -13.59 -20.71
N GLU A 206 14.23 -13.81 -19.90
CA GLU A 206 15.53 -14.37 -20.26
C GLU A 206 15.67 -15.87 -19.98
N ILE A 207 14.70 -16.49 -19.29
CA ILE A 207 14.72 -17.95 -19.17
C ILE A 207 14.43 -18.52 -20.55
N THR A 208 15.42 -19.23 -21.08
CA THR A 208 15.26 -20.07 -22.26
C THR A 208 14.02 -20.92 -22.07
N PRO A 209 12.99 -20.78 -22.93
CA PRO A 209 11.78 -21.59 -22.87
C PRO A 209 12.07 -23.09 -22.71
N GLU A 210 13.22 -23.54 -23.23
CA GLU A 210 13.74 -24.89 -23.13
C GLU A 210 14.03 -25.33 -21.68
N SER A 211 14.69 -24.49 -20.87
CA SER A 211 15.02 -24.78 -19.46
C SER A 211 13.78 -24.82 -18.56
N PHE A 212 12.81 -23.93 -18.83
CA PHE A 212 11.52 -23.98 -18.15
C PHE A 212 10.72 -25.23 -18.54
N LEU A 213 10.67 -25.55 -19.83
CA LEU A 213 9.94 -26.71 -20.34
C LEU A 213 10.51 -28.05 -19.84
N SER A 214 11.83 -28.15 -19.58
CA SER A 214 12.43 -29.38 -19.03
C SER A 214 12.02 -29.65 -17.58
N HIS A 215 11.74 -28.61 -16.80
CA HIS A 215 11.40 -28.73 -15.37
C HIS A 215 9.91 -28.54 -15.05
N LYS A 216 9.08 -28.15 -16.02
CA LYS A 216 7.66 -27.79 -15.81
C LYS A 216 6.83 -28.87 -15.11
N ASP A 217 7.04 -30.13 -15.47
CA ASP A 217 6.20 -31.24 -14.97
C ASP A 217 6.59 -31.56 -13.53
N ALA A 218 7.88 -31.53 -13.21
CA ALA A 218 8.38 -31.66 -11.84
C ALA A 218 7.86 -30.51 -10.95
N LEU A 219 7.94 -29.26 -11.44
CA LEU A 219 7.45 -28.09 -10.71
C LEU A 219 5.94 -28.17 -10.44
N LEU A 220 5.13 -28.43 -11.48
CA LEU A 220 3.68 -28.51 -11.33
C LEU A 220 3.24 -29.70 -10.47
N SER A 221 3.92 -30.87 -10.56
CA SER A 221 3.64 -32.01 -9.69
C SER A 221 3.92 -31.67 -8.24
N HIS A 222 5.10 -31.08 -7.98
CA HIS A 222 5.54 -30.75 -6.63
C HIS A 222 4.63 -29.70 -5.96
N MET A 223 4.20 -28.67 -6.69
CA MET A 223 3.24 -27.68 -6.17
C MET A 223 1.86 -28.28 -5.88
N ARG A 224 1.36 -29.19 -6.72
CA ARG A 224 0.07 -29.87 -6.51
C ARG A 224 0.14 -30.84 -5.33
N GLU A 225 1.22 -31.61 -5.23
CA GLU A 225 1.48 -32.48 -4.09
C GLU A 225 1.52 -31.68 -2.79
N PHE A 226 2.30 -30.59 -2.75
CA PHE A 226 2.37 -29.73 -1.58
C PHE A 226 1.01 -29.12 -1.21
N SER A 227 0.25 -28.59 -2.18
CA SER A 227 -1.08 -28.04 -1.93
C SER A 227 -2.04 -29.11 -1.38
N SER A 228 -1.97 -30.33 -1.91
CA SER A 228 -2.75 -31.46 -1.43
C SER A 228 -2.37 -31.87 -0.01
N ASP A 229 -1.07 -31.93 0.31
CA ASP A 229 -0.58 -32.26 1.64
C ASP A 229 -0.95 -31.18 2.65
N LEU A 230 -0.82 -29.90 2.29
CA LEU A 230 -1.23 -28.79 3.14
C LEU A 230 -2.73 -28.87 3.47
N ALA A 231 -3.59 -29.07 2.46
CA ALA A 231 -5.03 -29.24 2.65
C ALA A 231 -5.36 -30.48 3.52
N ARG A 232 -4.58 -31.55 3.41
CA ARG A 232 -4.78 -32.80 4.17
C ARG A 232 -4.34 -32.70 5.63
N TYR A 233 -3.24 -32.01 5.90
CA TYR A 233 -2.62 -32.00 7.23
C TYR A 233 -3.01 -30.77 8.07
N THR A 234 -3.34 -29.62 7.48
CA THR A 234 -3.74 -28.41 8.24
C THR A 234 -4.89 -28.69 9.22
N PRO A 235 -6.00 -29.35 8.86
CA PRO A 235 -7.08 -29.64 9.81
C PRO A 235 -6.63 -30.55 10.96
N LYS A 236 -5.82 -31.57 10.65
CA LYS A 236 -5.31 -32.53 11.64
C LYS A 236 -4.34 -31.88 12.62
N ILE A 237 -3.51 -30.98 12.12
CA ILE A 237 -2.57 -30.20 12.94
C ILE A 237 -3.35 -29.24 13.84
N ALA A 238 -4.39 -28.58 13.34
CA ALA A 238 -5.27 -27.76 14.17
C ALA A 238 -5.92 -28.56 15.30
N ASP A 239 -6.42 -29.77 15.02
CA ASP A 239 -6.95 -30.68 16.04
C ASP A 239 -5.88 -31.12 17.06
N ALA A 240 -4.66 -31.39 16.59
CA ALA A 240 -3.54 -31.75 17.45
C ALA A 240 -3.10 -30.58 18.36
N ILE A 241 -3.09 -29.35 17.84
CA ILE A 241 -2.85 -28.12 18.63
C ILE A 241 -3.93 -27.99 19.71
N ALA A 242 -5.22 -28.16 19.37
CA ALA A 242 -6.30 -28.12 20.34
C ALA A 242 -6.13 -29.22 21.42
N SER A 243 -5.65 -30.41 21.04
CA SER A 243 -5.32 -31.48 21.98
C SER A 243 -4.19 -31.09 22.93
N VAL A 244 -3.13 -30.45 22.44
CA VAL A 244 -2.04 -29.92 23.27
C VAL A 244 -2.57 -28.86 24.24
N GLU A 245 -3.36 -27.90 23.76
CA GLU A 245 -3.90 -26.81 24.60
C GLU A 245 -4.78 -27.35 25.73
N ALA A 246 -5.57 -28.39 25.46
CA ALA A 246 -6.39 -29.08 26.46
C ALA A 246 -5.57 -29.75 27.59
N THR A 247 -4.27 -30.01 27.38
CA THR A 247 -3.38 -30.54 28.42
C THR A 247 -2.83 -29.46 29.38
N GLY A 248 -3.09 -28.18 29.10
CA GLY A 248 -2.66 -27.05 29.94
C GLY A 248 -1.42 -26.35 29.40
N THR A 249 -1.63 -25.40 28.49
CA THR A 249 -0.57 -24.62 27.81
C THR A 249 0.37 -23.90 28.78
N GLN A 250 -0.16 -23.27 29.82
CA GLN A 250 0.64 -22.46 30.75
C GLN A 250 1.65 -23.30 31.54
N GLU A 251 1.31 -24.54 31.89
CA GLU A 251 2.24 -25.42 32.57
C GLU A 251 3.23 -26.05 31.58
N MET A 252 2.78 -26.42 30.38
CA MET A 252 3.65 -26.89 29.31
C MET A 252 4.80 -25.91 29.03
N LEU A 253 4.49 -24.62 28.88
CA LEU A 253 5.48 -23.58 28.62
C LEU A 253 6.43 -23.36 29.80
N ARG A 254 5.95 -23.49 31.04
CA ARG A 254 6.80 -23.45 32.23
C ARG A 254 7.77 -24.63 32.27
N ARG A 255 7.32 -25.84 31.93
CA ARG A 255 8.18 -27.04 31.84
C ARG A 255 9.27 -26.88 30.79
N ALA A 256 8.90 -26.40 29.60
CA ALA A 256 9.88 -26.08 28.56
C ALA A 256 10.92 -25.07 29.05
N ALA A 257 10.50 -24.00 29.72
CA ALA A 257 11.39 -22.99 30.28
C ALA A 257 12.29 -23.51 31.43
N ARG A 258 11.88 -24.56 32.16
CA ARG A 258 12.70 -25.20 33.20
C ARG A 258 13.81 -26.06 32.59
N SER A 259 13.47 -26.90 31.61
CA SER A 259 14.43 -27.78 30.89
C SER A 259 15.32 -27.05 29.89
N ASP A 260 15.07 -25.76 29.64
CA ASP A 260 15.86 -24.95 28.71
C ASP A 260 17.29 -24.68 29.20
N GLU A 261 18.26 -25.22 28.46
CA GLU A 261 19.70 -25.22 28.77
C GLU A 261 20.40 -23.85 28.64
N ARG A 262 19.69 -22.78 28.25
CA ARG A 262 20.24 -21.42 28.17
C ARG A 262 20.46 -20.83 29.57
N VAL A 263 21.49 -21.30 30.27
CA VAL A 263 21.78 -21.00 31.70
C VAL A 263 21.87 -19.49 32.00
N PHE A 264 22.37 -18.69 31.06
CA PHE A 264 22.54 -17.25 31.24
C PHE A 264 21.26 -16.43 30.98
N LEU A 265 20.17 -17.04 30.53
CA LEU A 265 18.88 -16.36 30.35
C LEU A 265 17.99 -16.54 31.61
N PRO A 266 17.46 -15.43 32.18
CA PRO A 266 16.48 -15.51 33.26
C PRO A 266 15.28 -16.39 32.88
N PHE A 267 14.69 -17.06 33.87
CA PHE A 267 13.53 -17.94 33.63
C PHE A 267 12.36 -17.19 32.97
N ALA A 268 12.11 -15.93 33.35
CA ALA A 268 11.05 -15.11 32.78
C ALA A 268 11.26 -14.88 31.26
N GLU A 269 12.49 -14.61 30.83
CA GLU A 269 12.82 -14.44 29.40
C GLU A 269 12.70 -15.74 28.63
N ARG A 270 13.11 -16.88 29.23
CA ARG A 270 12.92 -18.21 28.63
C ARG A 270 11.42 -18.51 28.45
N LEU A 271 10.61 -18.23 29.47
CA LEU A 271 9.17 -18.43 29.40
C LEU A 271 8.50 -17.55 28.35
N GLU A 272 8.90 -16.28 28.25
CA GLU A 272 8.41 -15.35 27.22
C GLU A 272 8.75 -15.86 25.80
N ASP A 273 10.00 -16.29 25.59
CA ASP A 273 10.44 -16.85 24.30
C ASP A 273 9.65 -18.10 23.93
N TRP A 274 9.48 -19.06 24.85
CA TRP A 274 8.65 -20.25 24.59
C TRP A 274 7.18 -19.91 24.35
N THR A 275 6.65 -18.90 25.03
CA THR A 275 5.28 -18.40 24.81
C THR A 275 5.14 -17.82 23.41
N ALA A 276 6.10 -17.02 22.96
CA ALA A 276 6.11 -16.43 21.63
C ALA A 276 6.21 -17.50 20.54
N ARG A 277 7.10 -18.50 20.71
CA ARG A 277 7.25 -19.63 19.77
C ARG A 277 5.98 -20.44 19.65
N TRP A 278 5.36 -20.81 20.78
CA TRP A 278 4.09 -21.53 20.76
C TRP A 278 2.98 -20.72 20.09
N SER A 279 2.88 -19.42 20.39
CA SER A 279 1.93 -18.54 19.70
C SER A 279 2.17 -18.50 18.19
N GLY A 280 3.43 -18.51 17.75
CA GLY A 280 3.80 -18.60 16.34
C GLY A 280 3.32 -19.89 15.70
N VAL A 281 3.53 -21.03 16.36
CA VAL A 281 3.03 -22.34 15.89
C VAL A 281 1.51 -22.34 15.78
N THR A 282 0.78 -21.90 16.81
CA THR A 282 -0.68 -21.86 16.78
C THR A 282 -1.20 -20.95 15.67
N LYS A 283 -0.69 -19.73 15.54
CA LYS A 283 -1.12 -18.75 14.52
C LYS A 283 -0.87 -19.21 13.08
N TRP A 284 0.12 -20.07 12.89
CA TRP A 284 0.42 -20.57 11.55
C TRP A 284 -0.70 -21.46 11.01
N PHE A 285 -1.34 -22.26 11.88
CA PHE A 285 -2.37 -23.22 11.50
C PHE A 285 -3.80 -22.77 11.83
N VAL A 286 -3.98 -22.03 12.93
CA VAL A 286 -5.30 -21.65 13.46
C VAL A 286 -5.58 -20.17 13.17
N ALA A 287 -6.74 -19.89 12.57
CA ALA A 287 -7.20 -18.54 12.27
C ALA A 287 -7.65 -17.79 13.54
N GLU A 288 -7.17 -16.56 13.73
CA GLU A 288 -7.65 -15.65 14.78
C GLU A 288 -8.69 -14.68 14.22
N GLN A 289 -9.86 -14.56 14.87
CA GLN A 289 -10.80 -13.43 14.81
C GLN A 289 -10.96 -12.80 13.39
N SER A 290 -11.39 -13.61 12.42
CA SER A 290 -11.65 -13.20 11.02
C SER A 290 -10.43 -13.00 10.11
N ARG A 291 -9.22 -13.35 10.55
CA ARG A 291 -8.01 -13.38 9.69
C ARG A 291 -7.69 -14.81 9.27
N ARG A 292 -7.23 -14.99 8.03
CA ARG A 292 -6.72 -16.28 7.53
C ARG A 292 -5.45 -16.69 8.27
N SER A 293 -5.25 -18.00 8.47
CA SER A 293 -4.00 -18.52 9.01
C SER A 293 -2.88 -18.46 7.97
N GLU A 294 -1.61 -18.53 8.39
CA GLU A 294 -0.49 -18.51 7.43
C GLU A 294 -0.49 -19.75 6.51
N SER A 295 -0.95 -20.90 7.01
CA SER A 295 -1.14 -22.11 6.19
C SER A 295 -2.18 -21.91 5.09
N GLU A 296 -3.29 -21.20 5.36
CA GLU A 296 -4.28 -20.86 4.34
C GLU A 296 -3.71 -19.89 3.30
N ARG A 297 -3.00 -18.84 3.75
CA ARG A 297 -2.33 -17.89 2.86
C ARG A 297 -1.31 -18.59 1.96
N LEU A 298 -0.57 -19.54 2.51
CA LEU A 298 0.40 -20.35 1.78
C LEU A 298 -0.28 -21.26 0.75
N GLY A 299 -1.42 -21.87 1.08
CA GLY A 299 -2.25 -22.64 0.15
C GLY A 299 -2.74 -21.80 -1.03
N ASP A 300 -3.33 -20.64 -0.74
CA ASP A 300 -3.78 -19.68 -1.75
C ASP A 300 -2.63 -19.21 -2.65
N GLY A 301 -1.49 -18.88 -2.05
CA GLY A 301 -0.27 -18.53 -2.76
C GLY A 301 0.19 -19.64 -3.72
N THR A 302 0.12 -20.90 -3.28
CA THR A 302 0.45 -22.07 -4.11
C THR A 302 -0.47 -22.17 -5.33
N MET A 303 -1.78 -22.00 -5.13
CA MET A 303 -2.77 -22.10 -6.23
C MET A 303 -2.67 -20.95 -7.23
N SER A 304 -2.42 -19.74 -6.73
CA SER A 304 -2.12 -18.57 -7.58
C SER A 304 -0.86 -18.79 -8.41
N ALA A 305 0.18 -19.31 -7.79
CA ALA A 305 1.44 -19.65 -8.42
C ALA A 305 1.29 -20.75 -9.50
N ILE A 306 0.52 -21.82 -9.25
CA ILE A 306 0.20 -22.85 -10.26
C ILE A 306 -0.47 -22.20 -11.47
N SER A 307 -1.43 -21.30 -11.23
CA SER A 307 -2.17 -20.59 -12.29
C SER A 307 -1.24 -19.70 -13.12
N ALA A 308 -0.30 -19.00 -12.49
CA ALA A 308 0.71 -18.19 -13.16
C ALA A 308 1.65 -19.03 -14.05
N VAL A 309 2.12 -20.17 -13.55
CA VAL A 309 2.95 -21.12 -14.31
C VAL A 309 2.21 -21.68 -15.52
N LEU A 310 0.92 -22.03 -15.37
CA LEU A 310 0.08 -22.50 -16.48
C LEU A 310 -0.13 -21.40 -17.53
N ALA A 311 -0.34 -20.15 -17.11
CA ALA A 311 -0.45 -19.01 -18.02
C ALA A 311 0.86 -18.79 -18.80
N LEU A 312 2.02 -18.92 -18.14
CA LEU A 312 3.33 -18.86 -18.78
C LEU A 312 3.52 -19.99 -19.80
N LEU A 313 3.18 -21.24 -19.45
CA LEU A 313 3.22 -22.38 -20.37
C LEU A 313 2.35 -22.14 -21.60
N ARG A 314 1.14 -21.61 -21.41
CA ARG A 314 0.24 -21.25 -22.52
C ARG A 314 0.90 -20.21 -23.43
N ARG A 315 1.45 -19.13 -22.87
CA ARG A 315 2.17 -18.09 -23.62
C ARG A 315 3.36 -18.65 -24.41
N VAL A 316 4.18 -19.48 -23.79
CA VAL A 316 5.36 -20.11 -24.42
C VAL A 316 4.95 -21.06 -25.56
N THR A 317 3.91 -21.86 -25.34
CA THR A 317 3.43 -22.82 -26.36
C THR A 317 2.68 -22.15 -27.51
N GLU A 318 1.91 -21.09 -27.26
CA GLU A 318 1.28 -20.25 -28.30
C GLU A 318 2.35 -19.54 -29.15
N THR A 319 3.44 -19.06 -28.52
CA THR A 319 4.59 -18.48 -29.23
C THR A 319 5.26 -19.48 -30.18
N ARG A 320 5.27 -20.77 -29.83
CA ARG A 320 5.86 -21.85 -30.67
C ARG A 320 4.90 -22.44 -31.71
N LYS A 321 3.59 -22.48 -31.46
CA LYS A 321 2.59 -23.09 -32.37
C LYS A 321 2.13 -22.17 -33.50
N GLY A 322 2.32 -20.86 -33.40
CA GLY A 322 2.01 -19.92 -34.47
C GLY A 322 3.27 -19.54 -35.26
N GLY A 323 3.39 -20.01 -36.51
CA GLY A 323 4.49 -19.65 -37.43
C GLY A 323 4.62 -18.17 -37.78
N VAL A 324 3.92 -17.27 -37.07
CA VAL A 324 4.09 -15.82 -37.13
C VAL A 324 3.89 -15.25 -35.73
N SER A 325 4.98 -14.92 -35.03
CA SER A 325 4.91 -14.23 -33.72
C SER A 325 4.45 -12.78 -33.91
N ARG A 326 3.95 -12.12 -32.84
CA ARG A 326 3.58 -10.69 -32.91
C ARG A 326 4.77 -9.83 -33.35
N GLU A 327 5.96 -10.16 -32.89
CA GLU A 327 7.21 -9.54 -33.33
C GLU A 327 7.46 -9.75 -34.83
N SER A 328 7.25 -10.96 -35.34
CA SER A 328 7.36 -11.26 -36.78
C SER A 328 6.32 -10.51 -37.61
N GLN A 329 5.08 -10.41 -37.12
CA GLN A 329 4.01 -9.63 -37.77
C GLN A 329 4.37 -8.15 -37.82
N LEU A 330 4.88 -7.59 -36.72
CA LEU A 330 5.28 -6.17 -36.64
C LEU A 330 6.52 -5.88 -37.49
N ARG A 331 7.51 -6.78 -37.57
CA ARG A 331 8.64 -6.64 -38.51
C ARG A 331 8.17 -6.69 -39.96
N HIS A 332 7.27 -7.61 -40.30
CA HIS A 332 6.74 -7.72 -41.66
C HIS A 332 5.95 -6.46 -42.04
N LEU A 333 5.12 -5.98 -41.13
CA LEU A 333 4.40 -4.72 -41.26
C LEU A 333 5.33 -3.51 -41.39
N ALA A 334 6.41 -3.45 -40.60
CA ALA A 334 7.43 -2.40 -40.72
C ALA A 334 8.09 -2.42 -42.11
N GLY A 335 8.32 -3.61 -42.68
CA GLY A 335 8.75 -3.77 -44.06
C GLY A 335 7.75 -3.20 -45.07
N TRP A 336 6.45 -3.42 -44.87
CA TRP A 336 5.40 -2.81 -45.70
C TRP A 336 5.37 -1.29 -45.57
N PHE A 337 5.52 -0.75 -44.35
CA PHE A 337 5.62 0.69 -44.12
C PHE A 337 6.83 1.29 -44.84
N ALA A 338 8.00 0.67 -44.72
CA ALA A 338 9.22 1.11 -45.39
C ALA A 338 9.11 1.09 -46.92
N ALA A 339 8.25 0.23 -47.47
CA ALA A 339 8.00 0.10 -48.90
C ALA A 339 6.81 0.94 -49.40
N THR A 340 6.16 1.75 -48.56
CA THR A 340 5.03 2.56 -49.02
C THR A 340 5.51 3.70 -49.95
N PRO A 341 4.83 3.95 -51.08
CA PRO A 341 5.28 4.91 -52.10
C PRO A 341 5.05 6.38 -51.70
N SER A 342 4.25 6.64 -50.66
CA SER A 342 3.93 7.98 -50.17
C SER A 342 3.44 7.95 -48.73
N GLU A 343 3.51 9.10 -48.05
CA GLU A 343 3.02 9.27 -46.68
C GLU A 343 1.51 9.01 -46.56
N THR A 344 0.73 9.34 -47.59
CA THR A 344 -0.71 9.03 -47.65
C THR A 344 -0.96 7.52 -47.67
N ALA A 345 -0.15 6.75 -48.41
CA ALA A 345 -0.25 5.29 -48.44
C ALA A 345 0.18 4.66 -47.10
N ALA A 346 1.19 5.23 -46.43
CA ALA A 346 1.57 4.85 -45.07
C ALA A 346 0.41 5.08 -44.09
N HIS A 347 -0.25 6.24 -44.12
CA HIS A 347 -1.41 6.52 -43.28
C HIS A 347 -2.60 5.58 -43.57
N ALA A 348 -2.85 5.24 -44.84
CA ALA A 348 -3.89 4.28 -45.21
C ALA A 348 -3.58 2.87 -44.70
N LEU A 349 -2.32 2.41 -44.82
CA LEU A 349 -1.87 1.14 -44.27
C LEU A 349 -1.98 1.10 -42.74
N PHE A 350 -1.63 2.21 -42.07
CA PHE A 350 -1.78 2.34 -40.63
C PHE A 350 -3.23 2.19 -40.17
N GLN A 351 -4.17 2.86 -40.84
CA GLN A 351 -5.59 2.68 -40.54
C GLN A 351 -6.04 1.24 -40.77
N ALA A 352 -5.68 0.64 -41.91
CA ALA A 352 -6.11 -0.72 -42.25
C ALA A 352 -5.61 -1.79 -41.26
N VAL A 353 -4.42 -1.60 -40.69
CA VAL A 353 -3.79 -2.63 -39.83
C VAL A 353 -4.09 -2.45 -38.35
N PHE A 354 -4.20 -1.22 -37.87
CA PHE A 354 -4.41 -0.96 -36.46
C PHE A 354 -5.86 -0.63 -36.11
N ASP A 355 -6.68 -0.23 -37.10
CA ASP A 355 -8.05 0.27 -36.92
C ASP A 355 -8.19 1.28 -35.77
N LEU A 356 -7.09 1.98 -35.47
CA LEU A 356 -7.02 3.06 -34.49
C LEU A 356 -7.54 4.35 -35.11
N GLY A 357 -8.71 4.27 -35.75
CA GLY A 357 -9.56 5.44 -35.89
C GLY A 357 -9.79 6.00 -34.48
N ARG A 358 -9.62 7.31 -34.30
CA ARG A 358 -9.84 7.97 -33.01
C ARG A 358 -11.21 7.51 -32.48
N PRO A 359 -11.32 6.80 -31.32
CA PRO A 359 -12.62 6.45 -30.79
C PRO A 359 -13.37 7.75 -30.54
N ARG A 360 -14.45 7.96 -31.30
CA ARG A 360 -15.31 9.13 -31.13
C ARG A 360 -16.23 8.83 -29.95
N HIS A 361 -15.82 9.26 -28.76
CA HIS A 361 -16.69 9.23 -27.59
C HIS A 361 -17.73 10.35 -27.73
N LEU A 362 -18.96 9.96 -28.03
CA LEU A 362 -20.10 10.87 -28.09
C LEU A 362 -20.83 10.77 -26.74
N SER A 363 -20.58 11.72 -25.83
CA SER A 363 -21.23 11.76 -24.53
C SER A 363 -22.62 12.40 -24.65
N VAL A 364 -23.63 11.59 -24.95
CA VAL A 364 -25.04 11.99 -24.93
C VAL A 364 -25.75 11.16 -23.87
N VAL A 365 -26.39 11.84 -22.92
CA VAL A 365 -27.17 11.18 -21.86
C VAL A 365 -28.58 10.93 -22.39
N HIS A 366 -29.16 9.76 -22.09
CA HIS A 366 -30.57 9.51 -22.38
C HIS A 366 -31.42 10.53 -21.60
N PRO A 367 -32.42 11.19 -22.22
CA PRO A 367 -33.19 12.25 -21.57
C PRO A 367 -33.98 11.78 -20.34
N ASP A 368 -34.23 10.48 -20.23
CA ASP A 368 -34.88 9.84 -19.08
C ASP A 368 -34.11 8.57 -18.68
N ALA A 369 -33.30 8.68 -17.65
CA ALA A 369 -32.39 7.61 -17.22
C ALA A 369 -33.11 6.41 -16.60
N ASP A 370 -34.36 6.59 -16.14
CA ASP A 370 -35.09 5.56 -15.38
C ASP A 370 -35.85 4.58 -16.30
N LEU A 371 -35.94 4.88 -17.61
CA LEU A 371 -36.61 4.01 -18.60
C LEU A 371 -35.82 2.73 -18.92
N ILE A 372 -34.52 2.70 -18.66
CA ILE A 372 -33.65 1.56 -18.98
C ILE A 372 -33.15 0.97 -17.66
N PRO A 373 -33.67 -0.19 -17.21
CA PRO A 373 -33.19 -0.85 -16.00
C PRO A 373 -31.71 -1.22 -16.10
N ASP A 374 -30.97 -1.07 -15.00
CA ASP A 374 -29.53 -1.37 -14.90
C ASP A 374 -29.17 -2.83 -15.24
N SER A 375 -30.14 -3.74 -15.18
CA SER A 375 -29.98 -5.16 -15.52
C SER A 375 -30.13 -5.46 -17.01
N ARG A 376 -30.54 -4.49 -17.84
CA ARG A 376 -30.71 -4.68 -19.29
C ARG A 376 -29.38 -4.57 -20.02
N SER A 377 -29.10 -5.56 -20.86
CA SER A 377 -27.90 -5.57 -21.72
C SER A 377 -27.87 -4.36 -22.64
N TRP A 378 -26.68 -3.77 -22.82
CA TRP A 378 -26.47 -2.67 -23.76
C TRP A 378 -26.92 -3.01 -25.19
N TRP A 379 -26.75 -4.27 -25.62
CA TRP A 379 -27.15 -4.74 -26.94
C TRP A 379 -28.67 -4.80 -27.15
N GLU A 380 -29.44 -4.82 -26.05
CA GLU A 380 -30.90 -4.96 -26.05
C GLU A 380 -31.60 -3.68 -25.60
N ALA A 381 -30.85 -2.68 -25.17
CA ALA A 381 -31.38 -1.37 -24.78
C ALA A 381 -31.79 -0.55 -26.02
N PRO A 382 -32.83 0.29 -25.93
CA PRO A 382 -33.18 1.21 -27.01
C PRO A 382 -31.98 2.12 -27.37
N PRO A 383 -31.69 2.34 -28.66
CA PRO A 383 -30.58 3.17 -29.06
C PRO A 383 -30.83 4.65 -28.73
N ILE A 384 -29.76 5.38 -28.41
CA ILE A 384 -29.82 6.84 -28.25
C ILE A 384 -29.67 7.49 -29.62
N GLU A 385 -30.62 8.35 -29.99
CA GLU A 385 -30.51 9.15 -31.20
C GLU A 385 -29.45 10.24 -31.03
N ILE A 386 -28.47 10.27 -31.93
CA ILE A 386 -27.38 11.24 -31.93
C ILE A 386 -27.54 12.17 -33.13
N SER A 387 -27.35 13.48 -32.92
CA SER A 387 -27.37 14.42 -34.04
C SER A 387 -26.21 14.17 -35.01
N ARG A 388 -26.50 14.23 -36.31
CA ARG A 388 -25.50 14.00 -37.36
C ARG A 388 -24.32 14.97 -37.28
N THR A 389 -24.57 16.22 -36.90
CA THR A 389 -23.52 17.23 -36.71
C THR A 389 -22.57 16.89 -35.57
N LEU A 390 -23.09 16.34 -34.46
CA LEU A 390 -22.28 15.87 -33.35
C LEU A 390 -21.44 14.65 -33.77
N ALA A 391 -22.03 13.70 -34.49
CA ALA A 391 -21.32 12.51 -34.96
C ALA A 391 -20.21 12.81 -35.98
N GLU A 392 -20.48 13.68 -36.98
CA GLU A 392 -19.55 13.96 -38.09
C GLU A 392 -18.48 15.01 -37.73
N THR A 393 -18.84 16.04 -36.95
CA THR A 393 -17.96 17.20 -36.72
C THR A 393 -17.57 17.42 -35.26
N GLY A 394 -18.14 16.65 -34.32
CA GLY A 394 -17.89 16.79 -32.88
C GLY A 394 -18.51 18.05 -32.27
N ARG A 395 -19.34 18.78 -33.02
CA ARG A 395 -20.00 20.00 -32.55
C ARG A 395 -21.39 19.67 -32.00
N PRO A 396 -21.70 20.03 -30.75
CA PRO A 396 -23.05 19.87 -30.23
C PRO A 396 -24.02 20.64 -31.12
N PRO A 397 -25.26 20.13 -31.31
CA PRO A 397 -26.26 20.88 -32.04
C PRO A 397 -26.44 22.23 -31.33
N SER A 398 -26.22 23.33 -32.06
CA SER A 398 -26.55 24.66 -31.53
C SER A 398 -28.04 24.66 -31.24
N PRO A 399 -28.50 25.14 -30.08
CA PRO A 399 -29.90 25.50 -29.92
C PRO A 399 -30.29 26.35 -31.12
N GLY A 400 -31.35 25.95 -31.82
CA GLY A 400 -31.85 26.73 -32.95
C GLY A 400 -32.08 28.18 -32.49
N LEU A 401 -31.97 29.12 -33.43
CA LEU A 401 -32.36 30.51 -33.16
C LEU A 401 -33.70 30.53 -32.41
N PRO A 402 -33.85 31.34 -31.35
CA PRO A 402 -35.13 31.46 -30.65
C PRO A 402 -36.23 31.68 -31.69
N ALA A 403 -37.34 30.98 -31.55
CA ALA A 403 -38.48 31.16 -32.45
C ALA A 403 -38.77 32.66 -32.59
N ARG A 404 -38.92 33.12 -33.83
CA ARG A 404 -39.11 34.55 -34.13
C ARG A 404 -40.31 35.04 -33.33
N VAL A 405 -40.06 35.85 -32.29
CA VAL A 405 -41.11 36.38 -31.42
C VAL A 405 -42.08 37.17 -32.30
N GLN A 406 -43.34 36.72 -32.38
CA GLN A 406 -44.36 37.46 -33.12
C GLN A 406 -44.50 38.86 -32.52
N ARG A 407 -44.29 39.89 -33.34
CA ARG A 407 -44.46 41.28 -32.90
C ARG A 407 -45.94 41.53 -32.62
N ASN A 408 -46.29 41.60 -31.34
CA ASN A 408 -47.61 42.01 -30.88
C ASN A 408 -47.65 43.55 -30.77
N ASP A 409 -47.66 44.23 -31.92
CA ASP A 409 -47.67 45.71 -31.97
C ASP A 409 -48.89 46.30 -31.23
N GLY A 410 -50.02 45.58 -31.21
CA GLY A 410 -51.21 45.95 -30.43
C GLY A 410 -50.96 45.87 -28.91
N GLY A 411 -50.31 44.81 -28.43
CA GLY A 411 -49.91 44.65 -27.03
C GLY A 411 -48.92 45.72 -26.59
N VAL A 412 -47.94 46.06 -27.43
CA VAL A 412 -46.97 47.12 -27.16
C VAL A 412 -47.65 48.49 -27.05
N ARG A 413 -48.59 48.81 -27.95
CA ARG A 413 -49.37 50.06 -27.87
C ARG A 413 -50.20 50.13 -26.58
N ARG A 414 -50.92 49.06 -26.25
CA ARG A 414 -51.74 48.98 -25.02
C ARG A 414 -50.91 49.18 -23.75
N LEU A 415 -49.74 48.53 -23.65
CA LEU A 415 -48.84 48.70 -22.50
C LEU A 415 -48.28 50.13 -22.41
N ARG A 416 -47.98 50.75 -23.55
CA ARG A 416 -47.48 52.13 -23.60
C ARG A 416 -48.56 53.14 -23.16
N GLU A 417 -49.81 52.94 -23.58
CA GLU A 417 -50.95 53.75 -23.14
C GLU A 417 -51.21 53.58 -21.64
N GLU A 418 -51.14 52.36 -21.12
CA GLU A 418 -51.30 52.09 -19.69
C GLU A 418 -50.18 52.75 -18.87
N GLN A 419 -48.93 52.70 -19.35
CA GLN A 419 -47.79 53.37 -18.72
C GLN A 419 -47.97 54.89 -18.68
N LEU A 420 -48.39 55.50 -19.79
CA LEU A 420 -48.67 56.94 -19.85
C LEU A 420 -49.83 57.34 -18.93
N ARG A 421 -50.88 56.51 -18.83
CA ARG A 421 -52.00 56.73 -17.90
C ARG A 421 -51.53 56.69 -16.44
N LYS A 422 -50.72 55.70 -16.06
CA LYS A 422 -50.13 55.60 -14.71
C LYS A 422 -49.22 56.79 -14.39
N GLN A 423 -48.39 57.22 -15.34
CA GLN A 423 -47.54 58.40 -15.16
C GLN A 423 -48.35 59.69 -14.97
N ARG A 424 -49.42 59.90 -15.76
CA ARG A 424 -50.31 61.06 -15.61
C ARG A 424 -51.02 61.06 -14.26
N ALA A 425 -51.55 59.91 -13.82
CA ALA A 425 -52.22 59.78 -12.53
C ALA A 425 -51.25 60.03 -11.36
N ARG A 426 -50.01 59.52 -11.44
CA ARG A 426 -48.98 59.75 -10.42
C ARG A 426 -48.55 61.22 -10.37
N ALA A 427 -48.42 61.89 -11.52
CA ALA A 427 -48.11 63.31 -11.59
C ALA A 427 -49.26 64.20 -11.06
N SER A 428 -50.52 63.85 -11.33
CA SER A 428 -51.66 64.59 -10.75
C SER A 428 -51.76 64.41 -9.24
N ALA A 429 -51.55 63.18 -8.74
CA ALA A 429 -51.53 62.90 -7.31
C ALA A 429 -50.37 63.63 -6.60
N ALA A 430 -49.19 63.67 -7.21
CA ALA A 430 -48.05 64.43 -6.68
C ALA A 430 -48.41 65.92 -6.54
N ARG A 431 -48.98 66.54 -7.60
CA ARG A 431 -49.41 67.95 -7.54
C ARG A 431 -50.48 68.21 -6.48
N SER A 432 -51.50 67.34 -6.41
CA SER A 432 -52.53 67.44 -5.38
C SER A 432 -51.95 67.35 -3.96
N LEU A 433 -50.93 66.52 -3.77
CA LEU A 433 -50.21 66.37 -2.50
C LEU A 433 -49.33 67.59 -2.17
N ALA A 434 -48.73 68.23 -3.18
CA ALA A 434 -47.98 69.47 -3.01
C ALA A 434 -48.88 70.67 -2.68
N ASP A 435 -50.02 70.80 -3.37
CA ASP A 435 -50.95 71.92 -3.19
C ASP A 435 -51.75 71.80 -1.88
N GLY A 436 -52.21 70.60 -1.53
CA GLY A 436 -53.06 70.37 -0.35
C GLY A 436 -52.33 69.93 0.91
N GLY A 437 -51.06 69.54 0.80
CA GLY A 437 -50.27 69.01 1.91
C GLY A 437 -50.73 67.64 2.44
N PRO A 438 -49.94 67.02 3.33
CA PRO A 438 -50.22 65.66 3.83
C PRO A 438 -51.09 65.61 5.11
N TYR A 439 -51.39 66.74 5.77
CA TYR A 439 -52.11 66.78 7.04
C TYR A 439 -53.54 67.31 6.89
N GLU A 440 -54.38 67.10 7.91
CA GLU A 440 -55.77 67.59 8.00
C GLU A 440 -56.73 67.09 6.90
N ARG A 441 -56.30 66.13 6.07
CA ARG A 441 -57.12 65.40 5.10
C ARG A 441 -56.74 63.92 5.05
N THR A 442 -57.61 63.11 4.44
CA THR A 442 -57.28 61.70 4.13
C THR A 442 -56.80 61.61 2.70
N LEU A 443 -55.55 61.18 2.50
CA LEU A 443 -54.95 61.01 1.18
C LEU A 443 -55.59 59.84 0.45
N ASP A 444 -55.89 60.00 -0.84
CA ASP A 444 -56.39 58.89 -1.67
C ASP A 444 -55.30 57.85 -1.96
N GLU A 445 -55.64 56.74 -2.62
CA GLU A 445 -54.65 55.67 -2.91
C GLU A 445 -53.46 56.17 -3.74
N ALA A 446 -53.69 57.06 -4.71
CA ALA A 446 -52.63 57.55 -5.59
C ALA A 446 -51.71 58.54 -4.87
N GLU A 447 -52.28 59.44 -4.07
CA GLU A 447 -51.55 60.36 -3.22
C GLU A 447 -50.75 59.62 -2.14
N THR A 448 -51.33 58.55 -1.58
CA THR A 448 -50.67 57.68 -0.60
C THR A 448 -49.45 56.99 -1.21
N ASP A 449 -49.57 56.41 -2.41
CA ASP A 449 -48.45 55.77 -3.08
C ASP A 449 -47.33 56.77 -3.44
N VAL A 450 -47.68 58.01 -3.82
CA VAL A 450 -46.70 59.08 -4.04
C VAL A 450 -46.02 59.51 -2.74
N LEU A 451 -46.78 59.69 -1.65
CA LEU A 451 -46.23 60.03 -0.34
C LEU A 451 -45.22 58.98 0.12
N LEU A 452 -45.57 57.70 0.04
CA LEU A 452 -44.69 56.59 0.46
C LEU A 452 -43.42 56.54 -0.38
N SER A 453 -43.53 56.78 -1.69
CA SER A 453 -42.36 56.85 -2.57
C SER A 453 -41.44 58.02 -2.21
N LEU A 454 -42.00 59.21 -1.99
CA LEU A 454 -41.25 60.39 -1.57
C LEU A 454 -40.62 60.22 -0.18
N LEU A 455 -41.33 59.58 0.76
CA LEU A 455 -40.81 59.23 2.08
C LEU A 455 -39.67 58.23 1.97
N ASN A 456 -39.79 57.22 1.13
CA ASN A 456 -38.71 56.26 0.90
C ASN A 456 -37.45 56.97 0.38
N ILE A 457 -37.59 57.90 -0.58
CA ILE A 457 -36.47 58.70 -1.08
C ILE A 457 -35.89 59.59 0.04
N ALA A 458 -36.73 60.31 0.78
CA ALA A 458 -36.29 61.23 1.84
C ALA A 458 -35.63 60.51 3.02
N LEU A 459 -36.15 59.35 3.42
CA LEU A 459 -35.57 58.53 4.49
C LEU A 459 -34.27 57.85 4.06
N THR A 460 -34.18 57.39 2.80
CA THR A 460 -32.92 56.83 2.27
C THR A 460 -31.82 57.90 2.21
N ALA A 461 -32.18 59.15 1.90
CA ALA A 461 -31.23 60.27 1.91
C ALA A 461 -30.83 60.72 3.34
N ARG A 462 -31.50 60.23 4.39
CA ARG A 462 -31.28 60.65 5.78
C ARG A 462 -30.16 59.83 6.41
N VAL A 463 -28.91 60.16 6.08
CA VAL A 463 -27.72 59.62 6.75
C VAL A 463 -27.36 60.52 7.95
N PRO A 464 -27.26 59.98 9.18
CA PRO A 464 -26.92 60.78 10.36
C PRO A 464 -25.44 61.20 10.31
N VAL A 465 -25.18 62.50 10.15
CA VAL A 465 -23.83 63.08 10.29
C VAL A 465 -23.77 63.73 11.68
N SER A 466 -22.90 63.22 12.57
CA SER A 466 -22.58 63.83 13.87
C SER A 466 -23.74 63.97 14.88
N GLY A 467 -24.63 62.96 14.97
CA GLY A 467 -25.52 62.79 16.13
C GLY A 467 -26.73 63.73 16.24
N ARG A 468 -26.94 64.65 15.28
CA ARG A 468 -28.21 65.36 15.08
C ARG A 468 -28.68 65.12 13.65
N THR A 469 -29.88 64.56 13.48
CA THR A 469 -30.47 64.42 12.13
C THR A 469 -31.09 65.75 11.70
N GLU A 470 -30.46 66.45 10.78
CA GLU A 470 -31.08 67.60 10.10
C GLU A 470 -32.12 67.18 9.06
N LYS A 471 -32.78 68.18 8.46
CA LYS A 471 -33.86 68.01 7.48
C LYS A 471 -33.41 67.14 6.30
N ALA A 472 -34.18 66.11 5.95
CA ALA A 472 -33.94 65.27 4.78
C ALA A 472 -35.02 65.49 3.73
N SER A 473 -34.69 65.47 2.45
CA SER A 473 -35.69 65.71 1.40
C SER A 473 -35.57 64.74 0.24
N GLY A 474 -36.71 64.32 -0.30
CA GLY A 474 -36.83 63.50 -1.50
C GLY A 474 -37.71 64.19 -2.53
N SER A 475 -37.32 64.09 -3.81
CA SER A 475 -38.07 64.69 -4.92
C SER A 475 -38.43 63.65 -5.97
N GLU A 476 -39.69 63.65 -6.39
CA GLU A 476 -40.22 62.80 -7.46
C GLU A 476 -41.39 63.51 -8.14
N ASN A 477 -41.56 63.32 -9.46
CA ASN A 477 -42.67 63.90 -10.24
C ASN A 477 -42.85 65.42 -10.11
N GLY A 478 -41.75 66.15 -9.89
CA GLY A 478 -41.74 67.62 -9.75
C GLY A 478 -42.09 68.13 -8.36
N VAL A 479 -42.28 67.25 -7.38
CA VAL A 479 -42.68 67.57 -6.00
C VAL A 479 -41.58 67.14 -5.03
N LYS A 480 -41.32 67.97 -4.02
CA LYS A 480 -40.28 67.77 -3.01
C LYS A 480 -40.92 67.60 -1.63
N LEU A 481 -40.73 66.43 -1.05
CA LEU A 481 -41.02 66.14 0.35
C LEU A 481 -39.79 66.46 1.19
N THR A 482 -39.98 67.19 2.29
CA THR A 482 -38.95 67.48 3.30
C THR A 482 -39.42 66.98 4.66
N LEU A 483 -38.61 66.11 5.26
CA LEU A 483 -38.70 65.64 6.63
C LEU A 483 -37.91 66.56 7.55
N SER A 484 -38.54 67.06 8.60
CA SER A 484 -37.88 67.83 9.67
C SER A 484 -38.13 67.17 11.03
N PRO A 485 -37.15 67.16 11.96
CA PRO A 485 -37.41 66.77 13.35
C PRO A 485 -38.55 67.59 13.95
N HIS A 486 -39.39 66.95 14.76
CA HIS A 486 -40.54 67.55 15.43
C HIS A 486 -40.68 66.91 16.82
N ASP A 487 -41.03 67.69 17.84
CA ASP A 487 -41.04 67.21 19.23
C ASP A 487 -42.19 66.24 19.54
N GLU A 488 -43.25 66.27 18.71
CA GLU A 488 -44.39 65.36 18.79
C GLU A 488 -44.49 64.49 17.53
N SER A 489 -44.98 63.27 17.68
CA SER A 489 -45.22 62.33 16.59
C SER A 489 -46.38 62.81 15.70
N THR A 490 -46.14 62.96 14.39
CA THR A 490 -47.16 63.42 13.44
C THR A 490 -47.88 62.25 12.77
N THR A 491 -49.17 62.41 12.46
CA THR A 491 -49.96 61.34 11.81
C THR A 491 -50.55 61.83 10.49
N VAL A 492 -50.30 61.11 9.41
CA VAL A 492 -50.91 61.33 8.10
C VAL A 492 -52.01 60.28 7.87
N ARG A 493 -53.23 60.72 7.59
CA ARG A 493 -54.34 59.81 7.27
C ARG A 493 -54.28 59.47 5.78
N THR A 494 -54.27 58.18 5.46
CA THR A 494 -54.21 57.65 4.10
C THR A 494 -55.40 56.74 3.84
N ALA A 495 -55.72 56.47 2.58
CA ALA A 495 -56.75 55.51 2.19
C ALA A 495 -56.47 54.10 2.72
N ARG A 496 -55.20 53.78 3.03
CA ARG A 496 -54.77 52.50 3.61
C ARG A 496 -54.69 52.49 5.14
N GLY A 497 -55.06 53.58 5.82
CA GLY A 497 -54.96 53.72 7.27
C GLY A 497 -54.13 54.93 7.70
N SER A 498 -53.69 54.96 8.96
CA SER A 498 -52.95 56.10 9.52
C SER A 498 -51.45 55.82 9.55
N LEU A 499 -50.64 56.65 8.90
CA LEU A 499 -49.18 56.60 8.96
C LEU A 499 -48.69 57.51 10.09
N HIS A 500 -48.12 56.91 11.12
CA HIS A 500 -47.55 57.61 12.26
C HIS A 500 -46.04 57.81 12.07
N LEU A 501 -45.58 59.06 12.15
CA LEU A 501 -44.20 59.47 11.98
C LEU A 501 -43.70 60.04 13.31
N ASP A 502 -42.97 59.21 14.05
CA ASP A 502 -42.46 59.58 15.36
C ASP A 502 -41.27 60.56 15.27
N GLY A 503 -41.32 61.62 16.06
CA GLY A 503 -40.29 62.67 16.10
C GLY A 503 -40.08 63.43 14.77
N LEU A 504 -40.99 63.32 13.80
CA LEU A 504 -40.82 63.86 12.45
C LEU A 504 -42.08 64.52 11.94
N ARG A 505 -41.88 65.63 11.21
CA ARG A 505 -42.90 66.32 10.43
C ARG A 505 -42.55 66.32 8.95
N VAL A 506 -43.55 66.08 8.13
CA VAL A 506 -43.49 66.07 6.66
C VAL A 506 -43.99 67.40 6.12
N SER A 507 -43.26 68.00 5.21
CA SER A 507 -43.76 69.13 4.40
C SER A 507 -43.55 68.79 2.92
N ILE A 508 -44.53 69.09 2.09
CA ILE A 508 -44.52 68.74 0.65
C ILE A 508 -44.74 70.03 -0.12
N ARG A 509 -43.91 70.29 -1.13
CA ARG A 509 -43.96 71.46 -2.01
C ARG A 509 -43.69 71.11 -3.46
#